data_AF-A0A2N5YZ46-F1
#
_entry.id   AF-A0A2N5YZ46-F1
#
_cell.length_a   1.000
_cell.length_b   1.000
_cell.length_c   1.000
_cell.angle_alpha   90.00
_cell.angle_beta   90.00
_cell.angle_gamma   90.00
#
_symmetry.space_group_name_H-M   'P 1'
#
loop_
_entity.id
_entity.type
_entity.pdbx_description
1 polymer ?
#
loop_
_entity_poly.entity_id
_entity_poly.type
_entity_poly.pdbx_seq_one_letter_code
_entity_poly.pdbx_strand_id
1 'polypeptide(L)'
;MRKLFGIFIVMLSFLAIWSCNPEKKEVVIEEEIIINESSEFLINATLWVQQSAEYEACCYQAFNYAKLALDTRINLANMDKPLAVVFDVDETLLDNSYYEANLIENNTTYTSETWKEWSDMQCATAIPGAIDLLNYVQSKGVEIIYISNRRENELEASISNMEKIGFPAVPVENFYFRTDESSKVARREMVSEKYNIVLLVGDNLADFDGMFEDRSENMGKDVVTNNKDNFGTEFIILPNPMYGKWERALPSDEEKTATENRINAVIGYDEICK
;
A
#
# COMPACT_ATOMS: atom_id res chain seq x y z
N MET A 1 -35.50 83.57 -72.19
CA MET A 1 -35.04 82.35 -72.88
C MET A 1 -34.49 81.39 -71.84
N ARG A 2 -35.00 80.16 -71.86
CA ARG A 2 -34.71 79.04 -70.93
C ARG A 2 -33.22 78.67 -70.89
N LYS A 3 -32.76 78.22 -69.71
CA LYS A 3 -31.96 77.01 -69.40
C LYS A 3 -31.70 77.03 -67.88
N LEU A 4 -32.31 76.19 -67.02
CA LEU A 4 -32.00 74.77 -66.71
C LEU A 4 -30.49 74.51 -66.64
N PHE A 5 -29.89 73.80 -65.67
CA PHE A 5 -30.26 73.12 -64.43
C PHE A 5 -28.92 72.54 -63.93
N GLY A 6 -28.81 72.18 -62.66
CA GLY A 6 -27.80 71.18 -62.24
C GLY A 6 -26.87 71.62 -61.12
N ILE A 7 -27.36 71.43 -59.90
CA ILE A 7 -26.55 71.36 -58.68
C ILE A 7 -25.74 70.06 -58.75
N PHE A 8 -24.41 70.16 -58.76
CA PHE A 8 -23.50 69.00 -58.73
C PHE A 8 -23.16 68.70 -57.27
N ILE A 9 -23.86 67.73 -56.68
CA ILE A 9 -23.52 67.15 -55.38
C ILE A 9 -22.35 66.19 -55.60
N VAL A 10 -21.21 66.49 -55.01
CA VAL A 10 -20.07 65.58 -54.92
C VAL A 10 -20.43 64.50 -53.91
N MET A 11 -20.85 63.32 -54.38
CA MET A 11 -20.89 62.11 -53.56
C MET A 11 -19.46 61.66 -53.30
N LEU A 12 -18.95 61.94 -52.10
CA LEU A 12 -17.82 61.20 -51.54
C LEU A 12 -18.30 59.80 -51.18
N SER A 13 -17.94 58.82 -51.99
CA SER A 13 -18.02 57.41 -51.68
C SER A 13 -17.06 57.09 -50.52
N PHE A 14 -17.59 57.03 -49.30
CA PHE A 14 -16.93 56.36 -48.18
C PHE A 14 -16.86 54.87 -48.50
N LEU A 15 -15.72 54.41 -49.00
CA LEU A 15 -15.33 53.01 -48.95
C LEU A 15 -15.13 52.66 -47.47
N ALA A 16 -16.16 52.09 -46.85
CA ALA A 16 -16.03 51.40 -45.57
C ALA A 16 -15.13 50.18 -45.81
N ILE A 17 -13.84 50.33 -45.49
CA ILE A 17 -12.92 49.20 -45.36
C ILE A 17 -13.40 48.46 -44.12
N TRP A 18 -14.22 47.43 -44.35
CA TRP A 18 -14.51 46.42 -43.34
C TRP A 18 -13.19 45.67 -43.12
N SER A 19 -12.39 46.18 -42.18
CA SER A 19 -11.31 45.39 -41.61
C SER A 19 -12.00 44.26 -40.85
N CYS A 20 -12.05 43.08 -41.47
CA CYS A 20 -12.19 41.84 -40.72
C CYS A 20 -11.00 41.79 -39.78
N ASN A 21 -11.18 42.32 -38.58
CA ASN A 21 -10.32 41.99 -37.47
C ASN A 21 -10.70 40.54 -37.14
N PRO A 22 -9.84 39.54 -37.40
CA PRO A 22 -10.11 38.24 -36.82
C PRO A 22 -10.08 38.49 -35.31
N GLU A 23 -11.25 38.41 -34.67
CA GLU A 23 -11.29 38.17 -33.24
C GLU A 23 -10.30 37.03 -33.01
N LYS A 24 -9.19 37.34 -32.33
CA LYS A 24 -8.38 36.31 -31.72
C LYS A 24 -9.36 35.58 -30.82
N LYS A 25 -9.89 34.45 -31.31
CA LYS A 25 -10.37 33.41 -30.43
C LYS A 25 -9.18 33.14 -29.54
N GLU A 26 -9.23 33.66 -28.32
CA GLU A 26 -8.47 33.08 -27.23
C GLU A 26 -8.84 31.61 -27.28
N VAL A 27 -7.87 30.82 -27.75
CA VAL A 27 -7.88 29.39 -27.50
C VAL A 27 -7.77 29.33 -25.98
N VAL A 28 -8.92 29.20 -25.31
CA VAL A 28 -8.96 28.66 -23.96
C VAL A 28 -8.42 27.26 -24.14
N ILE A 29 -7.11 27.13 -23.93
CA ILE A 29 -6.51 25.86 -23.63
C ILE A 29 -7.19 25.53 -22.29
N GLU A 30 -8.20 24.66 -22.33
CA GLU A 30 -8.48 23.85 -21.15
C GLU A 30 -7.15 23.14 -20.90
N GLU A 31 -6.34 23.71 -19.99
CA GLU A 31 -5.39 22.91 -19.25
C GLU A 31 -6.27 21.83 -18.65
N GLU A 32 -6.26 20.67 -19.29
CA GLU A 32 -6.60 19.43 -18.62
C GLU A 32 -5.76 19.49 -17.35
N ILE A 33 -6.42 19.77 -16.23
CA ILE A 33 -5.77 19.74 -14.92
C ILE A 33 -5.38 18.27 -14.81
N ILE A 34 -4.16 17.95 -15.26
CA ILE A 34 -3.52 16.70 -14.92
C ILE A 34 -3.37 16.84 -13.42
N ILE A 35 -4.31 16.24 -12.68
CA ILE A 35 -4.19 16.04 -11.26
C ILE A 35 -2.97 15.13 -11.12
N ASN A 36 -1.80 15.74 -11.04
CA ASN A 36 -0.55 15.03 -10.92
C ASN A 36 -0.49 14.54 -9.47
N GLU A 37 -0.96 13.31 -9.25
CA GLU A 37 -0.80 12.66 -7.97
C GLU A 37 0.70 12.57 -7.67
N SER A 38 1.13 13.24 -6.60
CA SER A 38 2.52 13.23 -6.19
C SER A 38 2.79 12.07 -5.25
N SER A 39 3.97 11.45 -5.38
CA SER A 39 4.52 10.48 -4.44
C SER A 39 5.33 11.13 -3.30
N GLU A 40 5.35 12.46 -3.20
CA GLU A 40 6.13 13.19 -2.17
C GLU A 40 5.76 12.76 -0.74
N PHE A 41 4.50 12.38 -0.50
CA PHE A 41 4.02 11.91 0.81
C PHE A 41 4.75 10.64 1.30
N LEU A 42 5.32 9.84 0.39
CA LEU A 42 6.06 8.62 0.73
C LEU A 42 7.48 8.92 1.25
N ILE A 43 8.07 10.07 0.91
CA ILE A 43 9.51 10.34 1.14
C ILE A 43 9.92 10.06 2.58
N ASN A 44 9.25 10.64 3.57
CA ASN A 44 9.63 10.46 4.97
C ASN A 44 9.35 9.04 5.49
N ALA A 45 8.28 8.39 5.01
CA ALA A 45 7.97 7.02 5.40
C ALA A 45 9.01 6.03 4.84
N THR A 46 9.36 6.16 3.56
CA THR A 46 10.39 5.36 2.89
C THR A 46 11.77 5.63 3.48
N LEU A 47 12.12 6.88 3.79
CA LEU A 47 13.37 7.21 4.50
C LEU A 47 13.41 6.58 5.89
N TRP A 48 12.31 6.58 6.64
CA TRP A 48 12.28 5.94 7.94
C TRP A 48 12.50 4.42 7.83
N VAL A 49 11.86 3.74 6.87
CA VAL A 49 12.07 2.31 6.63
C VAL A 49 13.51 2.01 6.17
N GLN A 50 14.03 2.77 5.20
CA GLN A 50 15.33 2.46 4.59
C GLN A 50 16.55 2.94 5.38
N GLN A 51 16.42 4.01 6.16
CA GLN A 51 17.57 4.71 6.74
C GLN A 51 17.57 4.75 8.27
N SER A 52 16.42 4.54 8.92
CA SER A 52 16.35 4.64 10.38
C SER A 52 16.81 3.34 11.05
N ALA A 53 17.66 3.46 12.06
CA ALA A 53 18.00 2.35 12.93
C ALA A 53 16.80 1.93 13.80
N GLU A 54 15.85 2.85 14.00
CA GLU A 54 14.61 2.61 14.74
C GLU A 54 13.71 1.59 14.04
N TYR A 55 13.58 1.65 12.71
CA TYR A 55 12.86 0.64 11.95
C TYR A 55 13.47 -0.75 12.15
N GLU A 56 14.78 -0.87 11.96
CA GLU A 56 15.52 -2.12 12.16
C GLU A 56 15.35 -2.66 13.59
N ALA A 57 15.42 -1.78 14.61
CA ALA A 57 15.16 -2.15 16.00
C ALA A 57 13.74 -2.65 16.23
N CYS A 58 12.73 -2.03 15.60
CA CYS A 58 11.34 -2.48 15.66
C CYS A 58 11.15 -3.86 15.02
N CYS A 59 11.77 -4.13 13.86
CA CYS A 59 11.75 -5.45 13.22
C CYS A 59 12.34 -6.52 14.13
N TYR A 60 13.53 -6.28 14.69
CA TYR A 60 14.15 -7.21 15.64
C TYR A 60 13.32 -7.40 16.90
N GLN A 61 12.71 -6.34 17.43
CA GLN A 61 11.82 -6.45 18.58
C GLN A 61 10.64 -7.37 18.25
N ALA A 62 9.94 -7.12 17.15
CA ALA A 62 8.80 -7.92 16.72
C ALA A 62 9.17 -9.40 16.57
N PHE A 63 10.27 -9.70 15.88
CA PHE A 63 10.70 -11.09 15.66
C PHE A 63 11.27 -11.76 16.91
N ASN A 64 11.90 -11.03 17.83
CA ASN A 64 12.31 -11.57 19.13
C ASN A 64 11.07 -11.94 19.96
N TYR A 65 10.05 -11.09 19.97
CA TYR A 65 8.77 -11.41 20.60
C TYR A 65 8.06 -12.60 19.92
N ALA A 66 8.12 -12.70 18.59
CA ALA A 66 7.59 -13.86 17.87
C ALA A 66 8.23 -15.17 18.35
N LYS A 67 9.56 -15.21 18.55
CA LYS A 67 10.26 -16.39 19.08
C LYS A 67 9.77 -16.76 20.49
N LEU A 68 9.64 -15.77 21.38
CA LEU A 68 9.15 -15.97 22.75
C LEU A 68 7.69 -16.44 22.79
N ALA A 69 6.84 -15.82 21.97
CA ALA A 69 5.43 -16.16 21.84
C ALA A 69 5.27 -17.57 21.26
N LEU A 70 6.06 -17.94 20.25
CA LEU A 70 6.07 -19.27 19.66
C LEU A 70 6.42 -20.35 20.69
N ASP A 71 7.49 -20.16 21.46
CA ASP A 71 7.89 -21.10 22.51
C ASP A 71 6.79 -21.29 23.55
N THR A 72 6.09 -20.22 23.92
CA THR A 72 4.98 -20.30 24.86
C THR A 72 3.80 -21.06 24.25
N ARG A 73 3.43 -20.73 23.00
CA ARG A 73 2.22 -21.26 22.36
C ARG A 73 2.34 -22.70 21.89
N ILE A 74 3.52 -23.15 21.47
CA ILE A 74 3.74 -24.57 21.16
C ILE A 74 3.39 -25.46 22.35
N ASN A 75 3.72 -25.03 23.58
CA ASN A 75 3.44 -25.80 24.79
C ASN A 75 1.95 -25.79 25.21
N LEU A 76 1.17 -24.85 24.70
CA LEU A 76 -0.25 -24.68 24.99
C LEU A 76 -1.17 -25.20 23.87
N ALA A 77 -0.61 -25.41 22.68
CA ALA A 77 -1.38 -25.75 21.49
C ALA A 77 -1.98 -27.16 21.59
N ASN A 78 -3.14 -27.33 20.97
CA ASN A 78 -3.65 -28.66 20.67
C ASN A 78 -2.76 -29.32 19.61
N MET A 79 -2.56 -30.63 19.71
CA MET A 79 -1.67 -31.40 18.84
C MET A 79 -2.46 -32.35 17.91
N ASP A 80 -3.73 -32.03 17.66
CA ASP A 80 -4.59 -32.77 16.73
C ASP A 80 -4.26 -32.52 15.25
N LYS A 81 -3.55 -31.41 14.97
CA LYS A 81 -2.99 -31.06 13.66
C LYS A 81 -1.55 -30.58 13.80
N PRO A 82 -0.75 -30.59 12.72
CA PRO A 82 0.55 -29.93 12.74
C PRO A 82 0.41 -28.44 13.07
N LEU A 83 1.36 -27.89 13.82
CA LEU A 83 1.38 -26.48 14.19
C LEU A 83 1.90 -25.64 13.02
N ALA A 84 1.39 -24.43 12.85
CA ALA A 84 1.84 -23.49 11.83
C ALA A 84 1.99 -22.06 12.35
N VAL A 85 2.98 -21.34 11.83
CA VAL A 85 3.00 -19.87 11.86
C VAL A 85 2.61 -19.35 10.48
N VAL A 86 1.68 -18.41 10.47
CA VAL A 86 1.24 -17.73 9.26
C VAL A 86 1.94 -16.38 9.17
N PHE A 87 2.55 -16.12 8.02
CA PHE A 87 3.22 -14.87 7.70
C PHE A 87 2.53 -14.19 6.53
N ASP A 88 2.32 -12.88 6.63
CA ASP A 88 2.33 -12.04 5.44
C ASP A 88 3.74 -12.00 4.81
N VAL A 89 3.84 -11.54 3.57
CA VAL A 89 5.09 -11.49 2.81
C VAL A 89 5.64 -10.07 2.68
N ASP A 90 4.87 -9.13 2.16
CA ASP A 90 5.37 -7.81 1.76
C ASP A 90 5.42 -6.89 2.97
N GLU A 91 6.56 -6.24 3.22
CA GLU A 91 6.83 -5.41 4.41
C GLU A 91 6.82 -6.17 5.75
N THR A 92 6.51 -7.47 5.70
CA THR A 92 6.61 -8.42 6.81
C THR A 92 7.90 -9.24 6.73
N LEU A 93 8.17 -9.84 5.57
CA LEU A 93 9.35 -10.69 5.35
C LEU A 93 10.24 -10.17 4.21
N LEU A 94 9.63 -9.69 3.13
CA LEU A 94 10.30 -9.05 2.01
C LEU A 94 10.21 -7.53 2.13
N ASP A 95 11.34 -6.86 1.96
CA ASP A 95 11.47 -5.41 1.86
C ASP A 95 11.22 -4.96 0.43
N ASN A 96 10.10 -4.28 0.20
CA ASN A 96 9.73 -3.67 -1.06
C ASN A 96 9.85 -2.14 -1.02
N SER A 97 10.48 -1.54 -0.01
CA SER A 97 10.69 -0.09 0.07
C SER A 97 11.43 0.48 -1.15
N TYR A 98 12.19 -0.34 -1.87
CA TYR A 98 12.84 0.02 -3.13
C TYR A 98 11.85 0.29 -4.27
N TYR A 99 10.69 -0.36 -4.28
CA TYR A 99 9.60 -0.03 -5.19
C TYR A 99 9.04 1.36 -4.87
N GLU A 100 8.82 1.67 -3.59
CA GLU A 100 8.39 3.01 -3.16
C GLU A 100 9.41 4.09 -3.52
N ALA A 101 10.71 3.79 -3.38
CA ALA A 101 11.77 4.69 -3.85
C ALA A 101 11.68 4.95 -5.37
N ASN A 102 11.36 3.95 -6.18
CA ASN A 102 11.16 4.13 -7.60
C ASN A 102 9.94 5.03 -7.91
N LEU A 103 8.84 4.89 -7.17
CA LEU A 103 7.68 5.78 -7.28
C LEU A 103 8.03 7.24 -6.93
N ILE A 104 8.86 7.44 -5.90
CA ILE A 104 9.35 8.76 -5.50
C ILE A 104 10.22 9.38 -6.60
N GLU A 105 11.21 8.65 -7.10
CA GLU A 105 12.16 9.14 -8.12
C GLU A 105 11.48 9.53 -9.43
N ASN A 106 10.39 8.85 -9.79
CA ASN A 106 9.66 9.09 -11.03
C ASN A 106 8.40 9.96 -10.86
N ASN A 107 8.07 10.36 -9.62
CA ASN A 107 6.82 11.03 -9.27
C ASN A 107 5.59 10.31 -9.86
N THR A 108 5.52 9.00 -9.65
CA THR A 108 4.41 8.12 -10.07
C THR A 108 3.74 7.48 -8.86
N THR A 109 2.58 6.86 -9.06
CA THR A 109 1.85 6.12 -8.01
C THR A 109 1.80 4.63 -8.33
N TYR A 110 1.43 3.84 -7.31
CA TYR A 110 1.32 2.38 -7.44
C TYR A 110 0.39 1.99 -8.60
N THR A 111 0.84 1.04 -9.42
CA THR A 111 -0.02 0.30 -10.34
C THR A 111 0.26 -1.19 -10.23
N SER A 112 -0.73 -2.04 -10.57
CA SER A 112 -0.52 -3.49 -10.50
C SER A 112 0.51 -3.96 -11.54
N GLU A 113 0.64 -3.23 -12.65
CA GLU A 113 1.57 -3.48 -13.73
C GLU A 113 3.02 -3.21 -13.29
N THR A 114 3.27 -2.02 -12.72
CA THR A 114 4.62 -1.66 -12.24
C THR A 114 5.03 -2.50 -11.03
N TRP A 115 4.08 -2.86 -10.16
CA TRP A 115 4.33 -3.80 -9.08
C TRP A 115 4.73 -5.19 -9.60
N LYS A 116 4.06 -5.67 -10.66
CA LYS A 116 4.41 -6.94 -11.29
C LYS A 116 5.82 -6.90 -11.90
N GLU A 117 6.17 -5.78 -12.54
CA GLU A 117 7.53 -5.57 -13.05
C GLU A 117 8.56 -5.64 -11.91
N TRP A 118 8.27 -5.02 -10.75
CA TRP A 118 9.12 -5.11 -9.56
C TRP A 118 9.25 -6.54 -9.03
N SER A 119 8.13 -7.26 -8.85
CA SER A 119 8.17 -8.62 -8.29
C SER A 119 8.88 -9.61 -9.24
N ASP A 120 8.81 -9.38 -10.56
CA ASP A 120 9.57 -10.14 -11.56
C ASP A 120 11.08 -9.90 -11.52
N MET A 121 11.55 -8.78 -10.96
CA MET A 121 12.99 -8.53 -10.80
C MET A 121 13.63 -9.43 -9.73
N GLN A 122 12.84 -9.94 -8.78
CA GLN A 122 13.32 -10.83 -7.71
C GLN A 122 14.49 -10.21 -6.92
N CYS A 123 14.34 -8.93 -6.58
CA CYS A 123 15.35 -8.10 -5.93
C CYS A 123 14.94 -7.57 -4.56
N ALA A 124 13.76 -7.93 -4.05
CA ALA A 124 13.37 -7.59 -2.69
C ALA A 124 14.35 -8.21 -1.69
N THR A 125 14.72 -7.47 -0.66
CA THR A 125 15.63 -7.93 0.39
C THR A 125 14.86 -8.50 1.58
N ALA A 126 15.54 -9.14 2.52
CA ALA A 126 14.89 -9.64 3.72
C ALA A 126 14.68 -8.48 4.72
N ILE A 127 13.51 -8.43 5.34
CA ILE A 127 13.28 -7.60 6.53
C ILE A 127 14.28 -8.02 7.64
N PRO A 128 14.89 -7.09 8.39
CA PRO A 128 15.86 -7.41 9.43
C PRO A 128 15.35 -8.45 10.43
N GLY A 129 16.02 -9.60 10.51
CA GLY A 129 15.69 -10.72 11.40
C GLY A 129 14.67 -11.73 10.86
N ALA A 130 14.11 -11.52 9.66
CA ALA A 130 13.11 -12.42 9.07
C ALA A 130 13.67 -13.84 8.84
N ILE A 131 14.86 -13.94 8.23
CA ILE A 131 15.53 -15.23 7.96
C ILE A 131 15.78 -16.00 9.26
N ASP A 132 16.24 -15.33 10.31
CA ASP A 132 16.49 -15.94 11.61
C ASP A 132 15.21 -16.45 12.27
N LEU A 133 14.10 -15.71 12.14
CA LEU A 133 12.81 -16.15 12.63
C LEU A 133 12.32 -17.38 11.87
N LEU A 134 12.36 -17.37 10.53
CA LEU A 134 11.91 -18.49 9.71
C LEU A 134 12.71 -19.77 10.02
N ASN A 135 14.03 -19.67 10.10
CA ASN A 135 14.89 -20.78 10.51
C ASN A 135 14.56 -21.26 11.94
N TYR A 136 14.23 -20.34 12.85
CA TYR A 136 13.79 -20.69 14.20
C TYR A 136 12.48 -21.48 14.20
N VAL A 137 11.46 -21.01 13.45
CA VAL A 137 10.18 -21.71 13.31
C VAL A 137 10.39 -23.14 12.79
N GLN A 138 11.19 -23.30 11.74
CA GLN A 138 11.51 -24.61 11.18
C GLN A 138 12.25 -25.51 12.19
N SER A 139 13.19 -24.94 12.96
CA SER A 139 13.93 -25.69 14.00
C SER A 139 13.04 -26.23 15.12
N LYS A 140 11.84 -25.66 15.30
CA LYS A 140 10.84 -26.10 16.27
C LYS A 140 9.87 -27.15 15.71
N GLY A 141 10.04 -27.54 14.44
CA GLY A 141 9.12 -28.46 13.77
C GLY A 141 7.73 -27.86 13.54
N VAL A 142 7.66 -26.52 13.42
CA VAL A 142 6.43 -25.79 13.11
C VAL A 142 6.46 -25.40 11.64
N GLU A 143 5.31 -25.54 10.98
CA GLU A 143 5.17 -25.24 9.56
C GLU A 143 5.16 -23.72 9.33
N ILE A 144 5.78 -23.30 8.22
CA ILE A 144 5.76 -21.91 7.76
C ILE A 144 4.75 -21.82 6.64
N ILE A 145 3.76 -20.95 6.82
CA ILE A 145 2.70 -20.69 5.85
C ILE A 145 2.76 -19.23 5.43
N TYR A 146 2.74 -18.97 4.13
CA TYR A 146 2.71 -17.62 3.57
C TYR A 146 1.30 -17.30 3.05
N ILE A 147 0.66 -16.27 3.59
CA ILE A 147 -0.60 -15.74 3.04
C ILE A 147 -0.34 -14.30 2.59
N SER A 148 -0.24 -14.09 1.27
CA SER A 148 0.13 -12.81 0.66
C SER A 148 -0.91 -12.31 -0.33
N ASN A 149 -1.01 -10.99 -0.49
CA ASN A 149 -1.83 -10.35 -1.52
C ASN A 149 -1.12 -10.17 -2.87
N ARG A 150 0.13 -10.62 -3.02
CA ARG A 150 0.69 -10.98 -4.32
C ARG A 150 -0.26 -11.95 -5.04
N ARG A 151 -0.41 -11.77 -6.35
CA ARG A 151 -1.29 -12.57 -7.20
C ARG A 151 -0.63 -13.91 -7.57
N GLU A 152 -1.41 -14.90 -7.95
CA GLU A 152 -0.90 -16.22 -8.33
C GLU A 152 0.19 -16.17 -9.43
N ASN A 153 0.11 -15.22 -10.37
CA ASN A 153 1.12 -15.02 -11.41
C ASN A 153 2.45 -14.44 -10.90
N GLU A 154 2.56 -14.12 -9.61
CA GLU A 154 3.76 -13.65 -8.92
C GLU A 154 4.39 -14.76 -8.06
N LEU A 155 3.77 -15.94 -7.96
CA LEU A 155 4.19 -17.01 -7.05
C LEU A 155 5.61 -17.50 -7.34
N GLU A 156 5.90 -17.87 -8.59
CA GLU A 156 7.21 -18.38 -8.99
C GLU A 156 8.33 -17.36 -8.76
N ALA A 157 8.09 -16.09 -9.13
CA ALA A 157 9.04 -15.01 -8.91
C ALA A 157 9.28 -14.77 -7.41
N SER A 158 8.23 -14.84 -6.59
CA SER A 158 8.33 -14.66 -5.14
C SER A 158 9.13 -15.77 -4.48
N ILE A 159 8.90 -17.04 -4.86
CA ILE A 159 9.68 -18.18 -4.37
C ILE A 159 11.15 -18.01 -4.76
N SER A 160 11.43 -17.71 -6.03
CA SER A 160 12.80 -17.50 -6.53
C SER A 160 13.50 -16.36 -5.78
N ASN A 161 12.80 -15.25 -5.51
CA ASN A 161 13.35 -14.15 -4.71
C ASN A 161 13.69 -14.62 -3.29
N MET A 162 12.77 -15.32 -2.62
CA MET A 162 12.96 -15.81 -1.24
C MET A 162 14.14 -16.79 -1.14
N GLU A 163 14.25 -17.73 -2.08
CA GLU A 163 15.37 -18.67 -2.15
C GLU A 163 16.71 -17.95 -2.37
N LYS A 164 16.75 -16.98 -3.29
CA LYS A 164 17.94 -16.19 -3.62
C LYS A 164 18.51 -15.43 -2.42
N ILE A 165 17.65 -14.96 -1.52
CA ILE A 165 18.05 -14.21 -0.31
C ILE A 165 18.21 -15.11 0.93
N GLY A 166 18.05 -16.43 0.78
CA GLY A 166 18.36 -17.41 1.83
C GLY A 166 17.22 -17.73 2.78
N PHE A 167 15.96 -17.54 2.39
CA PHE A 167 14.83 -18.05 3.16
C PHE A 167 14.83 -19.58 3.14
N PRO A 168 14.41 -20.25 4.22
CA PRO A 168 14.26 -21.70 4.19
C PRO A 168 13.21 -22.09 3.14
N ALA A 169 13.50 -23.14 2.38
CA ALA A 169 12.56 -23.69 1.42
C ALA A 169 11.33 -24.26 2.14
N VAL A 170 10.14 -23.96 1.62
CA VAL A 170 8.87 -24.51 2.09
C VAL A 170 8.11 -25.12 0.91
N PRO A 171 7.20 -26.08 1.15
CA PRO A 171 6.38 -26.66 0.09
C PRO A 171 5.52 -25.60 -0.62
N VAL A 172 5.30 -25.74 -1.93
CA VAL A 172 4.56 -24.76 -2.72
C VAL A 172 3.10 -24.62 -2.25
N GLU A 173 2.54 -25.69 -1.69
CA GLU A 173 1.21 -25.73 -1.09
C GLU A 173 1.07 -24.89 0.19
N ASN A 174 2.18 -24.43 0.76
CA ASN A 174 2.18 -23.52 1.91
C ASN A 174 2.13 -22.03 1.49
N PHE A 175 2.05 -21.75 0.18
CA PHE A 175 1.87 -20.40 -0.36
C PHE A 175 0.40 -20.17 -0.77
N TYR A 176 -0.27 -19.26 -0.08
CA TYR A 176 -1.67 -18.90 -0.29
C TYR A 176 -1.76 -17.48 -0.86
N PHE A 177 -1.51 -17.36 -2.16
CA PHE A 177 -1.51 -16.09 -2.88
C PHE A 177 -2.93 -15.66 -3.26
N ARG A 178 -3.10 -14.38 -3.60
CA ARG A 178 -4.40 -13.82 -3.93
C ARG A 178 -4.88 -14.29 -5.30
N THR A 179 -6.11 -14.77 -5.34
CA THR A 179 -6.91 -14.97 -6.55
C THR A 179 -7.72 -13.69 -6.83
N ASP A 180 -8.96 -13.65 -6.35
CA ASP A 180 -9.91 -12.57 -6.62
C ASP A 180 -10.02 -11.59 -5.45
N GLU A 181 -9.96 -12.10 -4.21
CA GLU A 181 -10.23 -11.31 -3.00
C GLU A 181 -8.95 -10.94 -2.23
N SER A 182 -8.85 -9.67 -1.84
CA SER A 182 -7.74 -9.19 -0.99
C SER A 182 -7.89 -9.56 0.49
N SER A 183 -9.09 -9.94 0.94
CA SER A 183 -9.29 -10.50 2.27
C SER A 183 -8.49 -11.79 2.40
N LYS A 184 -7.88 -11.98 3.58
CA LYS A 184 -7.12 -13.17 3.92
C LYS A 184 -7.93 -14.17 4.75
N VAL A 185 -9.20 -13.86 5.08
CA VAL A 185 -10.06 -14.70 5.93
C VAL A 185 -10.21 -16.10 5.36
N ALA A 186 -10.71 -16.23 4.12
CA ALA A 186 -10.91 -17.54 3.48
C ALA A 186 -9.60 -18.35 3.37
N ARG A 187 -8.46 -17.67 3.15
CA ARG A 187 -7.15 -18.32 3.10
C ARG A 187 -6.68 -18.81 4.48
N ARG A 188 -6.89 -18.03 5.54
CA ARG A 188 -6.64 -18.47 6.92
C ARG A 188 -7.56 -19.62 7.33
N GLU A 189 -8.81 -19.63 6.88
CA GLU A 189 -9.73 -20.75 7.11
C GLU A 189 -9.20 -22.04 6.46
N MET A 190 -8.80 -21.99 5.19
CA MET A 190 -8.18 -23.14 4.50
C MET A 190 -6.92 -23.65 5.20
N VAL A 191 -6.11 -22.75 5.79
CA VAL A 191 -4.94 -23.13 6.60
C VAL A 191 -5.39 -23.79 7.90
N SER A 192 -6.39 -23.24 8.59
CA SER A 192 -6.91 -23.75 9.87
C SER A 192 -7.57 -25.13 9.76
N GLU A 193 -8.05 -25.49 8.56
CA GLU A 193 -8.52 -26.85 8.28
C GLU A 193 -7.40 -27.89 8.41
N LYS A 194 -6.17 -27.53 8.02
CA LYS A 194 -5.00 -28.42 7.95
C LYS A 194 -4.04 -28.28 9.13
N TYR A 195 -3.98 -27.10 9.74
CA TYR A 195 -2.98 -26.73 10.73
C TYR A 195 -3.60 -26.06 11.95
N ASN A 196 -2.92 -26.14 13.08
CA ASN A 196 -3.19 -25.30 14.23
C ASN A 196 -2.31 -24.06 14.15
N ILE A 197 -2.91 -22.92 13.80
CA ILE A 197 -2.19 -21.65 13.68
C ILE A 197 -1.81 -21.17 15.08
N VAL A 198 -0.51 -21.12 15.36
CA VAL A 198 0.01 -20.68 16.67
C VAL A 198 0.46 -19.23 16.66
N LEU A 199 0.75 -18.63 15.51
CA LEU A 199 1.09 -17.22 15.40
C LEU A 199 0.68 -16.66 14.03
N LEU A 200 0.36 -15.38 14.01
CA LEU A 200 0.13 -14.59 12.81
C LEU A 200 1.10 -13.39 12.83
N VAL A 201 1.87 -13.22 11.76
CA VAL A 201 2.92 -12.19 11.64
C VAL A 201 2.63 -11.35 10.40
N GLY A 202 2.56 -10.03 10.55
CA GLY A 202 2.19 -9.13 9.46
C GLY A 202 2.45 -7.66 9.75
N ASP A 203 2.47 -6.81 8.73
CA ASP A 203 2.54 -5.36 8.87
C ASP A 203 1.13 -4.73 8.95
N ASN A 204 0.11 -5.45 8.47
CA ASN A 204 -1.26 -4.97 8.39
C ASN A 204 -2.17 -5.74 9.34
N LEU A 205 -3.05 -5.03 10.05
CA LEU A 205 -4.00 -5.66 10.97
C LEU A 205 -4.91 -6.70 10.29
N ALA A 206 -5.19 -6.57 9.00
CA ALA A 206 -5.97 -7.56 8.24
C ALA A 206 -5.25 -8.91 8.03
N ASP A 207 -3.95 -8.98 8.33
CA ASP A 207 -3.16 -10.22 8.29
C ASP A 207 -3.54 -11.16 9.44
N PHE A 208 -4.01 -10.60 10.55
CA PHE A 208 -4.31 -11.33 11.77
C PHE A 208 -5.72 -11.94 11.74
N ASP A 209 -6.74 -11.11 11.56
CA ASP A 209 -8.14 -11.53 11.71
C ASP A 209 -9.09 -10.67 10.87
N GLY A 210 -10.22 -11.24 10.47
CA GLY A 210 -11.27 -10.54 9.72
C GLY A 210 -11.93 -9.39 10.49
N MET A 211 -11.92 -9.45 11.83
CA MET A 211 -12.44 -8.35 12.67
C MET A 211 -11.70 -7.03 12.45
N PHE A 212 -10.47 -7.09 11.94
CA PHE A 212 -9.68 -5.93 11.60
C PHE A 212 -9.93 -5.44 10.17
N GLU A 213 -10.89 -5.99 9.43
CA GLU A 213 -11.16 -5.50 8.09
C GLU A 213 -12.07 -4.28 8.06
N ASP A 214 -12.96 -4.11 9.04
CA ASP A 214 -13.77 -2.89 9.14
C ASP A 214 -12.94 -1.74 9.76
N ARG A 215 -13.02 -0.59 9.10
CA ARG A 215 -12.36 0.66 9.50
C ARG A 215 -13.31 1.86 9.51
N SER A 216 -14.60 1.62 9.29
CA SER A 216 -15.62 2.66 9.21
C SER A 216 -15.81 3.42 10.53
N GLU A 217 -15.62 2.74 11.66
CA GLU A 217 -15.69 3.33 12.99
C GLU A 217 -14.28 3.56 13.58
N ASN A 218 -13.99 4.81 13.98
CA ASN A 218 -12.74 5.21 14.66
C ASN A 218 -11.46 4.62 14.03
N MET A 219 -11.45 4.45 12.70
CA MET A 219 -10.34 3.83 11.95
C MET A 219 -9.94 2.43 12.49
N GLY A 220 -10.86 1.72 13.15
CA GLY A 220 -10.61 0.41 13.76
C GLY A 220 -9.82 0.42 15.07
N LYS A 221 -9.53 1.59 15.66
CA LYS A 221 -8.75 1.71 16.90
C LYS A 221 -9.42 1.03 18.11
N ASP A 222 -10.75 1.02 18.15
CA ASP A 222 -11.50 0.36 19.23
C ASP A 222 -11.37 -1.17 19.16
N VAL A 223 -11.33 -1.74 17.96
CA VAL A 223 -11.08 -3.18 17.77
C VAL A 223 -9.68 -3.56 18.25
N VAL A 224 -8.67 -2.72 17.96
CA VAL A 224 -7.31 -2.90 18.50
C VAL A 224 -7.32 -2.84 20.03
N THR A 225 -7.98 -1.84 20.62
CA THR A 225 -8.05 -1.66 22.08
C THR A 225 -8.72 -2.84 22.79
N ASN A 226 -9.79 -3.37 22.19
CA ASN A 226 -10.52 -4.53 22.71
C ASN A 226 -9.71 -5.83 22.63
N ASN A 227 -8.74 -5.91 21.72
CA ASN A 227 -7.89 -7.09 21.49
C ASN A 227 -6.41 -6.86 21.82
N LYS A 228 -6.09 -5.81 22.60
CA LYS A 228 -4.72 -5.36 22.87
C LYS A 228 -3.79 -6.45 23.40
N ASP A 229 -4.32 -7.40 24.16
CA ASP A 229 -3.55 -8.47 24.80
C ASP A 229 -3.10 -9.57 23.81
N ASN A 230 -3.66 -9.57 22.59
CA ASN A 230 -3.24 -10.49 21.52
C ASN A 230 -1.98 -10.01 20.80
N PHE A 231 -1.65 -8.72 20.87
CA PHE A 231 -0.45 -8.17 20.22
C PHE A 231 0.81 -8.52 21.02
N GLY A 232 1.79 -9.12 20.35
CA GLY A 232 3.00 -9.67 20.97
C GLY A 232 2.83 -11.08 21.56
N THR A 233 1.62 -11.66 21.49
CA THR A 233 1.33 -13.03 21.98
C THR A 233 0.79 -13.93 20.87
N GLU A 234 -0.18 -13.47 20.09
CA GLU A 234 -0.73 -14.18 18.93
C GLU A 234 -0.45 -13.42 17.63
N PHE A 235 -0.59 -12.10 17.68
CA PHE A 235 -0.38 -11.19 16.57
C PHE A 235 0.96 -10.49 16.73
N ILE A 236 1.87 -10.71 15.80
CA ILE A 236 3.16 -10.03 15.75
C ILE A 236 3.10 -8.99 14.64
N ILE A 237 3.07 -7.72 15.03
CA ILE A 237 2.95 -6.60 14.09
C ILE A 237 4.31 -5.99 13.76
N LEU A 238 4.53 -5.71 12.48
CA LEU A 238 5.66 -4.94 11.98
C LEU A 238 5.21 -3.54 11.56
N PRO A 239 6.09 -2.52 11.66
CA PRO A 239 5.73 -1.18 11.26
C PRO A 239 5.85 -1.00 9.73
N ASN A 240 4.75 -0.63 9.07
CA ASN A 240 4.76 -0.17 7.69
C ASN A 240 4.05 1.18 7.57
N PRO A 241 4.80 2.30 7.58
CA PRO A 241 4.23 3.63 7.39
C PRO A 241 4.11 4.03 5.91
N MET A 242 4.59 3.21 4.97
CA MET A 242 4.64 3.58 3.55
C MET A 242 3.27 3.44 2.90
N TYR A 243 2.58 2.33 3.17
CA TYR A 243 1.26 2.06 2.62
C TYR A 243 0.48 1.08 3.52
N GLY A 244 -0.79 0.85 3.22
CA GLY A 244 -1.56 -0.22 3.85
C GLY A 244 -3.06 0.05 3.91
N LYS A 245 -3.77 -0.81 4.63
CA LYS A 245 -5.22 -0.63 4.83
C LYS A 245 -5.54 0.61 5.65
N TRP A 246 -4.62 1.06 6.49
CA TRP A 246 -4.75 2.29 7.28
C TRP A 246 -4.88 3.52 6.38
N GLU A 247 -4.18 3.55 5.23
CA GLU A 247 -4.26 4.65 4.26
C GLU A 247 -5.57 4.57 3.47
N ARG A 248 -5.92 3.39 2.95
CA ARG A 248 -7.14 3.20 2.15
C ARG A 248 -8.44 3.43 2.93
N ALA A 249 -8.38 3.37 4.25
CA ALA A 249 -9.52 3.64 5.12
C ALA A 249 -9.74 5.13 5.37
N LEU A 250 -8.81 6.00 4.99
CA LEU A 250 -8.95 7.43 5.21
C LEU A 250 -10.16 7.96 4.42
N PRO A 251 -10.93 8.90 4.99
CA PRO A 251 -11.99 9.56 4.25
C PRO A 251 -11.44 10.23 2.99
N SER A 252 -12.08 9.98 1.86
CA SER A 252 -11.73 10.59 0.58
C SER A 252 -12.92 11.32 -0.01
N ASP A 253 -12.67 12.52 -0.53
CA ASP A 253 -13.59 13.29 -1.36
C ASP A 253 -13.14 13.14 -2.82
N GLU A 254 -14.02 12.64 -3.69
CA GLU A 254 -13.72 12.40 -5.11
C GLU A 254 -13.47 13.70 -5.89
N GLU A 255 -13.93 14.85 -5.37
CA GLU A 255 -13.65 16.16 -5.97
C GLU A 255 -12.26 16.72 -5.60
N LYS A 256 -11.51 16.02 -4.73
CA LYS A 256 -10.21 16.46 -4.22
C LYS A 256 -9.08 15.57 -4.70
N THR A 257 -7.89 16.15 -4.80
CA THR A 257 -6.66 15.41 -5.05
C THR A 257 -6.30 14.50 -3.87
N ALA A 258 -5.50 13.45 -4.12
CA ALA A 258 -5.00 12.58 -3.07
C ALA A 258 -4.25 13.35 -1.96
N THR A 259 -3.46 14.37 -2.34
CA THR A 259 -2.75 15.25 -1.39
C THR A 259 -3.71 16.03 -0.51
N GLU A 260 -4.75 16.64 -1.10
CA GLU A 260 -5.76 17.37 -0.32
C GLU A 260 -6.54 16.45 0.62
N ASN A 261 -6.89 15.23 0.17
CA ASN A 261 -7.53 14.24 1.03
C ASN A 261 -6.64 13.85 2.22
N ARG A 262 -5.33 13.65 2.01
CA ARG A 262 -4.38 13.40 3.11
C ARG A 262 -4.26 14.58 4.07
N ILE A 263 -4.19 15.82 3.56
CA ILE A 263 -4.16 17.03 4.39
C ILE A 263 -5.45 17.15 5.23
N ASN A 264 -6.61 16.83 4.67
CA ASN A 264 -7.87 16.87 5.41
C ASN A 264 -7.99 15.76 6.46
N ALA A 265 -7.19 14.70 6.35
CA ALA A 265 -7.21 13.57 7.27
C ALA A 265 -6.26 13.72 8.47
N VAL A 266 -5.32 14.68 8.45
CA VAL A 266 -4.46 14.93 9.61
C VAL A 266 -5.23 15.68 10.71
N ILE A 267 -5.05 15.24 11.95
CA ILE A 267 -5.71 15.86 13.12
C ILE A 267 -4.77 16.90 13.71
N GLY A 268 -5.16 18.17 13.64
CA GLY A 268 -4.39 19.29 14.20
C GLY A 268 -4.53 19.44 15.71
N TYR A 269 -3.61 20.17 16.35
CA TYR A 269 -3.68 20.44 17.80
C TYR A 269 -4.99 21.16 18.20
N ASP A 270 -5.54 21.98 17.30
CA ASP A 270 -6.80 22.71 17.52
C ASP A 270 -8.03 21.79 17.63
N GLU A 271 -7.96 20.56 17.14
CA GLU A 271 -9.04 19.58 17.25
C GLU A 271 -9.01 18.84 18.59
N ILE A 272 -7.81 18.51 19.08
CA ILE A 272 -7.63 17.74 20.33
C ILE A 272 -7.64 18.60 21.60
N CYS A 273 -7.36 19.89 21.48
CA CYS A 273 -7.26 20.81 22.62
C CYS A 273 -8.59 21.56 22.93
N LYS A 274 -9.70 21.18 22.28
CA LYS A 274 -11.05 21.68 22.58
C LYS A 274 -11.67 20.90 23.74
#